data_AF-A0AAU3E726-F1
#
_entry.id   AF-A0AAU3E726-F1
#
_cell.length_a   1.000
_cell.length_b   1.000
_cell.length_c   1.000
_cell.angle_alpha   90.00
_cell.angle_beta   90.00
_cell.angle_gamma   90.00
#
_symmetry.space_group_name_H-M   'P 1'
#
loop_
_entity.id
_entity.type
_entity.pdbx_description
1 polymer ?
#
loop_
_entity_poly.entity_id
_entity_poly.type
_entity_poly.pdbx_seq_one_letter_code
_entity_poly.pdbx_strand_id
1 'polypeptide(L)'
;MDQSLPPKLTRDEAIALVERIMSLGYADDAELNDLLAQLERDLVCPDVAEMIFSVPEMTAAEVVDRAVAYEPIEMRSGPWTEPSTS
;
A
#
# COMPACT_ATOMS: atom_id res chain seq x y z
N MET A 1 3.32 1.25 -30.49
CA MET A 1 2.95 2.04 -29.30
C MET A 1 3.29 1.18 -28.12
N ASP A 2 4.50 1.35 -27.60
CA ASP A 2 4.96 0.66 -26.40
C ASP A 2 4.11 1.18 -25.25
N GLN A 3 3.26 0.31 -24.70
CA GLN A 3 2.43 0.62 -23.54
C GLN A 3 3.37 0.69 -22.34
N SER A 4 4.08 1.81 -22.21
CA SER A 4 4.83 2.19 -21.03
C SER A 4 3.84 2.18 -19.87
N LEU A 5 3.85 1.11 -19.07
CA LEU A 5 3.40 1.22 -17.69
C LEU A 5 4.10 2.46 -17.11
N PRO A 6 3.41 3.35 -16.38
CA PRO A 6 4.10 4.42 -15.67
C PRO A 6 5.25 3.76 -14.89
N PRO A 7 6.46 4.37 -14.88
CA PRO A 7 7.57 3.80 -14.12
C PRO A 7 7.05 3.58 -12.70
N LYS A 8 7.02 2.32 -12.29
CA LYS A 8 6.75 1.95 -10.91
C LYS A 8 7.70 2.80 -10.06
N LEU A 9 7.15 3.62 -9.16
CA LEU A 9 7.90 4.31 -8.11
C LEU A 9 8.97 3.38 -7.59
N THR A 10 10.21 3.84 -7.65
CA THR A 10 11.30 3.10 -7.02
C THR A 10 11.05 3.06 -5.51
N ARG A 11 11.63 2.06 -4.82
CA ARG A 11 11.51 1.93 -3.36
C ARG A 11 11.85 3.24 -2.64
N ASP A 12 12.87 3.96 -3.11
CA ASP A 12 13.30 5.24 -2.54
C ASP A 12 12.27 6.36 -2.74
N GLU A 13 11.68 6.45 -3.93
CA GLU A 13 10.61 7.43 -4.21
C GLU A 13 9.34 7.13 -3.40
N ALA A 14 8.98 5.84 -3.26
CA ALA A 14 7.87 5.42 -2.42
C ALA A 14 8.13 5.79 -0.95
N ILE A 15 9.36 5.61 -0.45
CA ILE A 15 9.75 5.99 0.92
C ILE A 15 9.60 7.49 1.10
N ALA A 16 10.12 8.31 0.18
CA ALA A 16 10.00 9.77 0.27
C ALA A 16 8.54 10.24 0.27
N LEU A 17 7.67 9.58 -0.49
CA LEU A 17 6.23 9.84 -0.51
C LEU A 17 5.56 9.50 0.83
N VAL A 18 5.87 8.33 1.40
CA VAL A 18 5.35 7.92 2.70
C VAL A 18 5.85 8.86 3.80
N GLU A 19 7.14 9.22 3.81
CA GLU A 19 7.70 10.20 4.76
C GLU A 19 6.98 11.55 4.66
N ARG A 20 6.69 12.02 3.44
CA ARG A 20 5.94 13.26 3.23
C ARG A 20 4.54 13.18 3.85
N ILE A 21 3.84 12.07 3.67
CA ILE A 21 2.51 11.86 4.25
C ILE A 21 2.58 11.81 5.79
N MET A 22 3.54 11.05 6.34
CA MET A 22 3.76 10.96 7.79
C MET A 22 4.13 12.31 8.42
N SER A 23 4.88 13.15 7.70
CA SER A 23 5.25 14.50 8.12
C SER A 23 4.11 15.53 7.93
N LEU A 24 2.92 15.11 7.46
CA LEU A 24 1.81 15.99 7.09
C LEU A 24 2.22 17.06 6.07
N GLY A 25 3.15 16.72 5.17
CA GLY A 25 3.72 17.61 4.16
C GLY A 25 2.85 17.80 2.91
N TYR A 26 1.54 17.65 3.04
CA TYR A 26 0.57 17.83 1.95
C TYR A 26 -0.31 19.06 2.18
N ALA A 27 -0.79 19.66 1.09
CA ALA A 27 -1.56 20.90 1.15
C ALA A 27 -2.99 20.72 1.69
N ASP A 28 -3.64 19.62 1.32
CA ASP A 28 -5.05 19.33 1.63
C ASP A 28 -5.37 17.84 1.51
N ASP A 29 -6.56 17.44 1.96
CA ASP A 29 -7.03 16.05 1.90
C ASP A 29 -7.11 15.49 0.47
N ALA A 30 -7.31 16.34 -0.54
CA ALA A 30 -7.35 15.88 -1.94
C ALA A 30 -5.95 15.52 -2.42
N GLU A 31 -4.94 16.35 -2.10
CA GLU A 31 -3.53 16.00 -2.34
C GLU A 31 -3.15 14.72 -1.58
N LEU A 32 -3.55 14.58 -0.32
CA LEU A 32 -3.33 13.35 0.45
C LEU A 32 -3.92 12.12 -0.26
N ASN A 33 -5.17 12.19 -0.70
CA ASN A 33 -5.84 11.08 -1.38
C ASN A 33 -5.13 10.70 -2.70
N ASP A 34 -4.62 11.68 -3.45
CA ASP A 34 -3.86 11.43 -4.69
C ASP A 34 -2.52 10.72 -4.40
N LEU A 35 -1.80 11.16 -3.35
CA LEU A 35 -0.56 10.54 -2.89
C LEU A 35 -0.78 9.09 -2.44
N LEU A 36 -1.85 8.82 -1.67
CA LEU A 36 -2.22 7.48 -1.22
C LEU A 36 -2.61 6.59 -2.42
N ALA A 37 -3.47 7.07 -3.32
CA ALA A 37 -3.89 6.33 -4.50
C ALA A 37 -2.70 5.99 -5.40
N GLN A 38 -1.71 6.88 -5.49
CA GLN A 38 -0.47 6.59 -6.20
C GLN A 38 0.33 5.47 -5.52
N LEU A 39 0.52 5.51 -4.20
CA LEU A 39 1.19 4.44 -3.44
C LEU A 39 0.47 3.09 -3.59
N GLU A 40 -0.85 3.05 -3.48
CA GLU A 40 -1.65 1.83 -3.62
C GLU A 40 -1.46 1.17 -4.99
N ARG A 41 -1.46 1.98 -6.06
CA ARG A 41 -1.28 1.50 -7.43
C ARG A 41 0.12 0.99 -7.70
N ASP A 42 1.12 1.61 -7.10
CA ASP A 42 2.51 1.32 -7.38
C ASP A 42 3.07 0.16 -6.55
N LEU A 43 2.73 0.16 -5.25
CA LEU A 43 3.06 -0.91 -4.30
C LEU A 43 2.12 -2.11 -4.43
N VAL A 44 1.01 -1.97 -5.16
CA VAL A 44 -0.03 -3.01 -5.32
C VAL A 44 -0.60 -3.44 -3.95
N CYS A 45 -0.61 -2.50 -2.99
CA CYS A 45 -1.06 -2.73 -1.62
C CYS A 45 -2.21 -1.76 -1.30
N PRO A 46 -3.47 -2.24 -1.26
CA PRO A 46 -4.64 -1.40 -0.99
C PRO A 46 -4.70 -0.90 0.47
N ASP A 47 -3.93 -1.51 1.36
CA ASP A 47 -3.94 -1.22 2.80
C ASP A 47 -2.80 -0.27 3.22
N VAL A 48 -2.06 0.31 2.27
CA VAL A 48 -0.91 1.18 2.58
C VAL A 48 -1.31 2.39 3.43
N ALA A 49 -2.50 2.96 3.20
CA ALA A 49 -3.02 4.05 4.01
C ALA A 49 -3.21 3.61 5.47
N GLU A 50 -3.83 2.44 5.69
CA GLU A 50 -4.02 1.90 7.03
C GLU A 50 -2.67 1.64 7.72
N MET A 51 -1.67 1.15 6.99
CA MET A 51 -0.32 0.95 7.55
C MET A 51 0.33 2.25 8.04
N ILE A 52 0.15 3.36 7.29
CA ILE A 52 0.69 4.68 7.65
C ILE A 52 -0.03 5.26 8.87
N PHE A 53 -1.36 5.13 8.95
CA PHE A 53 -2.16 5.74 10.01
C PHE A 53 -2.32 4.87 11.26
N SER A 54 -2.22 3.54 11.14
CA SER A 54 -2.46 2.58 12.22
C SER A 54 -1.19 2.24 13.02
N VAL A 55 0.00 2.36 12.41
CA VAL A 55 1.26 1.94 13.04
C VAL A 55 2.18 3.15 13.30
N PRO A 56 2.02 3.85 14.44
CA PRO A 56 2.76 5.10 14.72
C PRO A 56 4.27 4.91 14.91
N GLU A 57 4.75 3.67 15.13
CA GLU A 57 6.17 3.37 15.34
C GLU A 57 6.89 2.93 14.05
N MET A 58 6.18 2.74 12.95
CA MET A 58 6.76 2.19 11.71
C MET A 58 7.42 3.29 10.90
N THR A 59 8.66 3.08 10.45
CA THR A 59 9.33 4.02 9.55
C THR A 59 8.75 3.94 8.14
N ALA A 60 8.86 5.01 7.35
CA ALA A 60 8.44 4.98 5.94
C ALA A 60 9.11 3.86 5.12
N ALA A 61 10.38 3.57 5.42
CA ALA A 61 11.09 2.43 4.86
C ALA A 61 10.43 1.10 5.17
N GLU A 62 9.99 0.89 6.42
CA GLU A 62 9.29 -0.34 6.82
C GLU A 62 7.88 -0.43 6.24
N VAL A 63 7.15 0.69 6.13
CA VAL A 63 5.86 0.74 5.44
C VAL A 63 6.02 0.25 4.01
N VAL A 64 6.98 0.80 3.27
CA VAL A 64 7.24 0.42 1.88
C VAL A 64 7.73 -1.02 1.79
N ASP A 65 8.65 -1.45 2.66
CA ASP A 65 9.15 -2.83 2.66
C ASP A 65 8.02 -3.84 2.87
N ARG A 66 7.13 -3.55 3.83
CA ARG A 66 5.99 -4.41 4.14
C ARG A 66 4.88 -4.35 3.08
N ALA A 67 4.71 -3.20 2.42
CA ALA A 67 3.78 -3.06 1.30
C ALA A 67 4.29 -3.76 0.03
N VAL A 68 5.59 -3.70 -0.27
CA VAL A 68 6.19 -4.45 -1.39
C VAL A 68 6.20 -5.95 -1.09
N ALA A 69 6.43 -6.33 0.16
CA ALA A 69 6.33 -7.71 0.63
C ALA A 69 4.87 -8.16 0.86
N TYR A 70 3.88 -7.30 0.62
CA TYR A 70 2.48 -7.65 0.70
C TYR A 70 2.16 -8.60 -0.46
N GLU A 71 2.26 -9.89 -0.19
CA GLU A 71 1.55 -10.88 -0.98
C GLU A 71 0.08 -10.71 -0.62
N PRO A 72 -0.80 -10.32 -1.57
CA PRO A 72 -2.23 -10.36 -1.30
C PRO A 72 -2.50 -11.76 -0.80
N ILE A 73 -3.07 -11.83 0.41
CA ILE A 73 -3.69 -13.06 0.86
C ILE A 73 -4.77 -13.27 -0.19
N GLU A 74 -4.44 -14.03 -1.25
CA GLU A 74 -5.43 -14.66 -2.08
C GLU A 74 -6.39 -15.19 -1.04
N MET A 75 -7.59 -14.61 -0.99
CA MET A 75 -8.72 -15.34 -0.45
C MET A 75 -8.70 -16.60 -1.30
N ARG A 76 -8.00 -17.62 -0.81
CA ARG A 76 -8.25 -19.00 -1.10
C ARG A 76 -9.68 -19.13 -0.61
N SER A 77 -10.60 -18.77 -1.49
CA SER A 77 -11.95 -19.25 -1.55
C SER A 77 -11.81 -20.75 -1.82
N GLY A 78 -11.21 -21.45 -0.84
CA GLY A 78 -11.51 -22.84 -0.64
C GLY A 78 -13.00 -22.83 -0.29
N PRO A 79 -13.81 -23.69 -0.92
CA PRO A 79 -15.19 -23.83 -0.48
C PRO A 79 -15.11 -24.09 1.02
N TRP A 80 -15.85 -23.32 1.81
CA TRP A 80 -16.13 -23.67 3.19
C TRP A 80 -16.72 -25.08 3.14
N THR A 81 -15.89 -26.10 3.32
CA THR A 81 -16.40 -27.44 3.55
C THR A 81 -16.92 -27.39 4.96
N GLU A 82 -18.21 -27.09 5.07
CA GLU A 82 -19.03 -27.36 6.22
C GLU A 82 -18.66 -28.76 6.75
N PRO A 83 -18.22 -28.92 8.01
CA PRO A 83 -18.12 -30.25 8.57
C PRO A 83 -19.54 -30.80 8.63
N SER A 84 -19.84 -31.77 7.77
CA SER A 84 -21.06 -32.57 7.87
C SER A 84 -21.12 -33.15 9.28
N THR A 85 -22.02 -32.60 10.07
CA THR A 85 -22.45 -33.19 11.35
C THR A 85 -23.04 -34.56 11.03
N SER A 86 -22.35 -35.61 11.46
CA SER A 86 -22.84 -36.98 11.48
C SER A 86 -23.47 -37.32 12.82
#